data_AF-A0A5K1E6G5-F1
#
_entry.id   AF-A0A5K1E6G5-F1
#
_cell.length_a   1.000
_cell.length_b   1.000
_cell.length_c   1.000
_cell.angle_alpha   90.00
_cell.angle_beta   90.00
_cell.angle_gamma   90.00
#
_symmetry.space_group_name_H-M   'P 1'
#
loop_
_entity.id
_entity.type
_entity.pdbx_description
1 polymer ?
#
loop_
_entity_poly.entity_id
_entity_poly.type
_entity_poly.pdbx_seq_one_letter_code
_entity_poly.pdbx_strand_id
1 'polypeptide(L)' 'VGSTQYRSKTVFEDATPEIVRDFFWDDEFRTKWDPMLIYCDLLEECPSTGTTIVHWIKK' A
#
# COMPACT_ATOMS: atom_id res chain seq x y z
N VAL A 1 -27.27 11.34 -0.87
CA VAL A 1 -26.21 11.28 -1.92
C VAL A 1 -24.89 11.13 -1.19
N GLY A 2 -24.17 10.02 -1.41
CA GLY A 2 -22.91 9.71 -0.70
C GLY A 2 -21.68 10.18 -1.47
N SER A 3 -20.51 10.09 -0.85
CA SER A 3 -19.23 10.39 -1.48
C SER A 3 -18.95 9.47 -2.68
N THR A 4 -18.16 9.96 -3.64
CA THR A 4 -17.72 9.18 -4.80
C THR A 4 -16.95 7.93 -4.35
N GLN A 5 -17.31 6.78 -4.91
CA GLN A 5 -16.59 5.53 -4.72
C GLN A 5 -15.83 5.19 -6.00
N TYR A 6 -14.54 4.91 -5.87
CA TYR A 6 -13.68 4.50 -6.99
C TYR A 6 -13.44 2.99 -6.93
N ARG A 7 -13.54 2.33 -8.08
CA ARG A 7 -13.20 0.91 -8.26
C ARG A 7 -12.33 0.75 -9.49
N SER A 8 -11.08 0.31 -9.30
CA SER A 8 -10.15 -0.01 -10.37
C SER A 8 -9.93 -1.53 -10.47
N LYS A 9 -9.49 -1.98 -11.65
CA LYS A 9 -9.02 -3.34 -11.91
C LYS A 9 -7.74 -3.25 -12.74
N THR A 10 -6.70 -3.93 -12.29
CA THR A 10 -5.39 -4.01 -12.96
C THR A 10 -5.00 -5.48 -13.09
N VAL A 11 -4.38 -5.84 -14.21
CA VAL A 11 -3.78 -7.17 -14.43
C VAL A 11 -2.28 -7.03 -14.36
N PHE A 12 -1.63 -7.85 -13.54
CA PHE A 12 -0.17 -7.99 -13.48
C PHE A 12 0.18 -9.30 -14.18
N GLU A 13 0.88 -9.21 -15.31
CA GLU A 13 1.40 -10.37 -16.04
C GLU A 13 2.63 -10.91 -15.30
N ASP A 14 2.85 -12.22 -15.38
CA ASP A 14 4.02 -12.91 -14.82
C ASP A 14 4.28 -12.70 -13.32
N ALA A 15 3.24 -12.38 -12.55
CA ALA A 15 3.30 -12.19 -11.10
C ALA A 15 2.29 -13.10 -10.37
N THR A 16 2.68 -13.65 -9.22
CA THR A 16 1.76 -14.37 -8.34
C THR A 16 1.00 -13.39 -7.43
N PRO A 17 -0.16 -13.77 -6.89
CA PRO A 17 -0.91 -12.93 -5.94
C PRO A 17 -0.08 -12.51 -4.71
N GLU A 18 0.81 -13.38 -4.23
CA GLU A 18 1.67 -13.14 -3.07
C GLU A 18 2.69 -12.04 -3.38
N ILE A 19 3.32 -12.07 -4.56
CA ILE A 19 4.26 -11.02 -5.00
C ILE A 19 3.54 -9.68 -5.08
N VAL A 20 2.34 -9.65 -5.66
CA VAL A 20 1.56 -8.41 -5.81
C VAL A 20 1.17 -7.87 -4.43
N ARG A 21 0.72 -8.73 -3.52
CA ARG A 21 0.39 -8.37 -2.13
C ARG A 21 1.60 -7.74 -1.43
N ASP A 22 2.75 -8.39 -1.47
CA ASP A 22 3.96 -7.92 -0.79
C ASP A 22 4.46 -6.61 -1.40
N PHE A 23 4.42 -6.47 -2.74
CA PHE A 23 4.72 -5.21 -3.43
C PHE A 23 3.84 -4.03 -2.98
N PHE A 24 2.55 -4.27 -2.69
CA PHE A 24 1.63 -3.22 -2.26
C PHE A 24 1.77 -2.87 -0.77
N TRP A 25 2.28 -3.78 0.06
CA TRP A 25 2.47 -3.59 1.51
C TRP A 25 3.90 -3.16 1.90
N ASP A 26 4.86 -3.23 0.99
CA ASP A 26 6.23 -2.76 1.24
C ASP A 26 6.29 -1.23 1.18
N ASP A 27 6.24 -0.60 2.35
CA ASP A 27 6.32 0.86 2.50
C ASP A 27 7.68 1.45 2.12
N GLU A 28 8.78 0.73 2.35
CA GLU A 28 10.11 1.17 1.92
C GLU A 28 10.17 1.24 0.39
N PHE A 29 9.63 0.23 -0.28
CA PHE A 29 9.56 0.19 -1.73
C PHE A 29 8.51 1.15 -2.29
N ARG A 30 7.40 1.39 -1.57
CA ARG A 30 6.33 2.33 -1.93
C ARG A 30 6.86 3.71 -2.27
N THR A 31 7.84 4.20 -1.51
CA THR A 31 8.50 5.50 -1.74
C THR A 31 9.18 5.60 -3.11
N LYS A 32 9.55 4.48 -3.73
CA LYS A 32 10.24 4.43 -5.03
C LYS A 32 9.27 4.48 -6.20
N TRP A 33 8.03 4.00 -6.04
CA TRP A 33 7.12 3.81 -7.17
C TRP A 33 5.81 4.58 -7.09
N ASP A 34 5.33 4.97 -5.90
CA ASP A 34 4.10 5.75 -5.75
C ASP A 34 4.41 7.25 -5.76
N PRO A 35 4.24 7.96 -6.89
CA PRO A 35 4.56 9.38 -6.97
C PRO A 35 3.62 10.27 -6.15
N MET A 36 2.50 9.71 -5.66
CA MET A 36 1.56 10.42 -4.80
C MET A 36 2.00 10.38 -3.34
N LEU A 37 2.86 9.44 -2.93
CA LEU A 37 3.36 9.36 -1.55
C LEU A 37 4.41 10.45 -1.31
N ILE A 38 4.17 11.31 -0.32
CA ILE A 38 5.08 12.39 0.10
C ILE A 38 5.88 11.95 1.32
N TYR A 39 5.23 11.28 2.26
CA TYR A 39 5.80 10.86 3.53
C TYR A 39 5.16 9.56 4.01
N CYS A 40 5.95 8.73 4.66
CA CYS A 40 5.54 7.49 5.28
C CYS A 40 6.30 7.29 6.59
N ASP A 41 5.60 6.84 7.63
CA ASP A 41 6.18 6.47 8.91
C ASP A 41 5.41 5.29 9.52
N LEU A 42 6.14 4.31 10.05
CA LEU A 42 5.56 3.15 10.74
C LEU A 42 5.34 3.52 12.21
N LEU A 43 4.08 3.52 12.65
CA LEU A 43 3.72 3.89 14.01
C LEU A 43 3.71 2.68 14.96
N GLU A 44 3.19 1.54 14.49
CA GLU A 44 3.08 0.32 15.29
C GLU A 44 3.10 -0.92 14.38
N GLU A 45 3.67 -2.01 14.90
CA GLU A 45 3.61 -3.34 14.28
C GLU A 45 3.14 -4.37 15.32
N CYS A 46 2.22 -5.25 14.92
CA CYS A 46 1.78 -6.39 15.71
C CYS A 46 2.39 -7.68 15.13
N PRO A 47 3.48 -8.23 15.73
CA PRO A 47 4.21 -9.36 15.13
C PRO A 47 3.38 -10.67 15.07
N SER A 48 2.36 -10.81 15.90
CA SER A 48 1.51 -12.01 15.94
C SER A 48 0.49 -12.07 14.81
N THR A 49 0.06 -10.92 14.28
CA THR A 49 -0.93 -10.84 13.19
C THR A 49 -0.35 -10.27 11.89
N GLY A 50 0.85 -9.68 11.94
CA GLY A 50 1.46 -8.96 10.82
C GLY A 50 0.75 -7.66 10.47
N THR A 51 -0.05 -7.10 11.40
CA THR A 51 -0.76 -5.83 11.18
C THR A 51 0.15 -4.66 11.50
N THR A 52 0.17 -3.65 10.63
CA THR A 52 0.91 -2.40 10.84
C THR A 52 -0.04 -1.20 10.90
N ILE A 53 0.32 -0.22 11.71
CA ILE A 53 -0.30 1.12 11.73
C ILE A 53 0.71 2.07 11.11
N VAL A 54 0.31 2.74 10.03
CA VAL A 54 1.20 3.57 9.21
C VAL A 54 0.62 4.97 9.02
N HIS A 55 1.48 5.98 9.05
CA HIS A 55 1.12 7.36 8.76
C HIS A 55 1.61 7.74 7.36
N TRP A 56 0.68 7.87 6.42
CA TRP A 56 0.97 8.28 5.05
C TRP A 56 0.44 9.68 4.76
N ILE A 57 1.26 10.51 4.10
CA ILE A 57 0.83 11.78 3.52
C ILE A 57 0.92 11.66 2.00
N LYS A 58 -0.17 11.96 1.29
CA LYS A 58 -0.26 11.94 -0.17
C LYS A 58 -0.57 13.31 -0.76
N LYS A 59 -0.18 13.54 -2.01
CA LYS A 59 -0.47 14.77 -2.80
C LYS A 59 -1.96 14.96 -3.06
#